data_AF-A0A1I0A960-F1
#
_entry.id   AF-A0A1I0A960-F1
#
_cell.length_a   1.000
_cell.length_b   1.000
_cell.length_c   1.000
_cell.angle_alpha   90.00
_cell.angle_beta   90.00
_cell.angle_gamma   90.00
#
_symmetry.space_group_name_H-M   'P 1'
#
loop_
_entity.id
_entity.type
_entity.pdbx_description
1 polymer ?
#
loop_
_entity_poly.entity_id
_entity_poly.type
_entity_poly.pdbx_seq_one_letter_code
_entity_poly.pdbx_strand_id
1 'polypeptide(L)'
;MSKCDFCKKDFSINTARNDFELEFISESLIYSNLSKCLCGRCAIEGINRYEQDIYYEKCESCGKKFDLMLDTTKFSKLPTLPTGYELRDFWDASILCCDCTIEMLQDVFEFMVF
;
A
#
# COMPACT_ATOMS: atom_id res chain seq x y z
N MET A 1 20.85 14.03 8.64
CA MET A 1 20.15 14.59 7.47
C MET A 1 20.33 13.63 6.32
N SER A 2 19.31 13.50 5.46
CA SER A 2 19.32 12.61 4.29
C SER A 2 18.93 13.39 3.04
N LYS A 3 19.27 12.86 1.86
CA LYS A 3 18.96 13.49 0.58
C LYS A 3 17.84 12.73 -0.12
N CYS A 4 16.80 13.43 -0.55
CA CYS A 4 15.66 12.81 -1.21
C CYS A 4 16.04 12.27 -2.59
N ASP A 5 15.74 11.01 -2.87
CA ASP A 5 16.04 10.36 -4.14
C ASP A 5 15.28 10.97 -5.31
N PHE A 6 14.13 11.61 -5.07
CA PHE A 6 13.32 12.23 -6.11
C PHE A 6 13.65 13.71 -6.30
N CYS A 7 13.36 14.55 -5.30
CA CYS A 7 13.54 16.00 -5.42
C CYS A 7 14.97 16.49 -5.15
N LYS A 8 15.89 15.60 -4.74
CA LYS A 8 17.30 15.87 -4.44
C LYS A 8 17.57 16.89 -3.33
N LYS A 9 16.55 17.29 -2.57
CA LYS A 9 16.67 18.18 -1.40
C LYS A 9 17.08 17.42 -0.15
N ASP A 10 17.81 18.08 0.73
CA ASP A 10 18.11 17.55 2.06
C ASP A 10 16.90 17.65 2.99
N PHE A 11 16.73 16.65 3.85
CA PHE A 11 15.62 16.57 4.79
C PHE A 11 15.99 15.80 6.07
N SER A 12 15.13 15.93 7.08
CA SER A 12 15.19 15.16 8.33
C SER A 12 14.34 13.90 8.19
N ILE A 13 14.94 12.71 8.39
CA ILE A 13 14.21 11.44 8.37
C ILE A 13 13.07 11.46 9.40
N ASN A 14 13.31 11.96 10.60
CA ASN A 14 12.31 11.97 11.67
C ASN A 14 11.11 12.85 11.30
N THR A 15 11.36 14.01 10.69
CA THR A 15 10.28 14.89 10.23
C THR A 15 9.51 14.23 9.08
N ALA A 16 10.22 13.68 8.09
CA ALA A 16 9.59 12.99 6.96
C ALA A 16 8.75 11.77 7.39
N ARG A 17 9.24 11.00 8.36
CA ARG A 17 8.51 9.89 8.96
C ARG A 17 7.23 10.38 9.62
N ASN A 18 7.33 11.37 10.50
CA ASN A 18 6.17 11.89 11.22
C ASN A 18 5.12 12.43 10.24
N ASP A 19 5.53 13.22 9.24
CA ASP A 19 4.61 13.77 8.23
C ASP A 19 3.89 12.65 7.46
N PHE A 20 4.62 11.60 7.07
CA PHE A 20 4.07 10.47 6.31
C PHE A 20 3.12 9.61 7.16
N GLU A 21 3.53 9.24 8.37
CA GLU A 21 2.73 8.37 9.25
C GLU A 21 1.49 9.09 9.80
N LEU A 22 1.55 10.43 9.91
CA LEU A 22 0.37 11.24 10.22
C LEU A 22 -0.62 11.31 9.05
N GLU A 23 -0.13 11.44 7.82
CA GLU A 23 -0.99 11.47 6.62
C GLU A 23 -1.71 10.13 6.40
N PHE A 24 -1.02 9.01 6.63
CA PHE A 24 -1.54 7.66 6.39
C PHE A 24 -1.85 6.89 7.67
N ILE A 25 -2.23 7.60 8.73
CA ILE A 25 -2.53 7.00 10.04
C ILE A 25 -3.72 6.03 9.95
N SER A 26 -4.73 6.34 9.13
CA SER A 26 -5.90 5.49 8.89
C SER A 26 -5.55 4.18 8.21
N GLU A 27 -4.57 4.21 7.31
CA GLU A 27 -4.12 3.05 6.53
C GLU A 27 -2.95 2.33 7.19
N SER A 28 -2.50 2.80 8.36
CA SER A 28 -1.38 2.25 9.12
C SER A 28 -0.09 2.07 8.29
N LEU A 29 0.14 2.95 7.31
CA LEU A 29 1.36 2.87 6.50
C LEU A 29 2.56 3.36 7.32
N ILE A 30 3.66 2.62 7.24
CA ILE A 30 4.87 2.87 8.02
C ILE A 30 5.97 3.36 7.09
N TYR A 31 6.59 4.49 7.42
CA TYR A 31 7.57 5.14 6.55
C TYR A 31 8.78 4.25 6.20
N SER A 32 9.14 3.30 7.07
CA SER A 32 10.25 2.35 6.83
C SER A 32 10.01 1.39 5.67
N ASN A 33 8.77 1.25 5.20
CA ASN A 33 8.39 0.37 4.09
C ASN A 33 8.55 1.02 2.70
N LEU A 34 8.98 2.29 2.65
CA LEU A 34 9.39 2.95 1.42
C LEU A 34 10.61 2.26 0.81
N SER A 35 10.59 2.08 -0.51
CA SER A 35 11.69 1.46 -1.28
C SER A 35 12.90 2.39 -1.46
N LYS A 36 12.68 3.70 -1.31
CA LYS A 36 13.62 4.79 -1.63
C LYS A 36 13.73 5.77 -0.47
N CYS A 37 14.82 6.53 -0.42
CA CYS A 37 15.00 7.59 0.55
C CYS A 37 14.22 8.84 0.10
N LEU A 38 12.94 8.95 0.46
CA LEU A 38 12.06 10.04 0.02
C LEU A 38 11.71 10.97 1.16
N CYS A 39 11.77 12.29 0.96
CA CYS A 39 11.18 13.20 1.94
C CYS A 39 9.66 12.98 2.07
N GLY A 40 9.06 13.37 3.20
CA GLY A 40 7.64 13.10 3.51
C GLY A 40 6.70 13.50 2.36
N ARG A 41 6.90 14.71 1.81
CA ARG A 41 6.15 15.18 0.63
C ARG A 41 6.25 14.26 -0.59
N CYS A 42 7.46 13.85 -0.98
CA CYS A 42 7.64 13.00 -2.16
C CYS A 42 7.11 11.58 -1.93
N ALA A 43 7.20 11.08 -0.70
CA ALA A 43 6.59 9.81 -0.34
C ALA A 43 5.06 9.88 -0.48
N ILE A 44 4.42 10.86 0.17
CA ILE A 44 2.97 11.08 0.12
C ILE A 44 2.47 11.28 -1.30
N GLU A 45 3.11 12.15 -2.09
CA GLU A 45 2.73 12.39 -3.49
C GLU A 45 2.85 11.11 -4.33
N GLY A 46 3.87 10.27 -4.11
CA GLY A 46 4.04 9.00 -4.81
C GLY A 46 2.93 7.99 -4.50
N ILE A 47 2.55 7.86 -3.22
CA ILE A 47 1.42 7.02 -2.79
C ILE A 47 0.12 7.52 -3.43
N ASN A 48 -0.19 8.81 -3.29
CA ASN A 48 -1.45 9.40 -3.77
C ASN A 48 -1.60 9.36 -5.31
N ARG A 49 -0.49 9.26 -6.04
CA ARG A 49 -0.47 9.11 -7.51
C ARG A 49 -0.44 7.67 -7.97
N TYR A 50 -0.48 6.70 -7.05
CA TYR A 50 -0.36 5.28 -7.36
C TYR A 50 0.95 4.97 -8.13
N GLU A 51 2.03 5.66 -7.79
CA GLU A 51 3.34 5.41 -8.40
C GLU A 51 3.90 4.08 -7.91
N GLN A 52 4.25 3.21 -8.86
CA GLN A 52 4.85 1.91 -8.59
C GLN A 52 6.28 2.08 -8.05
N ASP A 53 6.77 1.05 -7.37
CA ASP A 53 8.09 0.95 -6.79
C ASP A 53 8.38 2.08 -5.77
N ILE A 54 7.34 2.52 -5.04
CA ILE A 54 7.44 3.49 -3.93
C ILE A 54 7.34 2.80 -2.58
N TYR A 55 6.38 1.91 -2.41
CA TYR A 55 6.02 1.36 -1.09
C TYR A 55 5.71 -0.12 -1.19
N TYR A 56 6.31 -0.89 -0.29
CA TYR A 56 6.16 -2.33 -0.27
C TYR A 56 5.67 -2.82 1.07
N GLU A 57 4.67 -3.69 1.05
CA GLU A 57 4.23 -4.44 2.22
C GLU A 57 4.65 -5.90 2.14
N LYS A 58 4.52 -6.57 3.27
CA LYS A 58 4.62 -8.03 3.35
C LYS A 58 3.23 -8.61 3.57
N CYS A 59 2.80 -9.49 2.67
CA CYS A 59 1.57 -10.23 2.88
C CYS A 59 1.74 -11.20 4.04
N GLU A 60 0.82 -11.17 5.00
CA GLU A 60 0.86 -12.03 6.19
C GLU A 60 0.33 -13.43 5.93
N SER A 61 -0.43 -13.63 4.85
CA SER A 61 -0.91 -14.95 4.41
C SER A 61 0.18 -15.74 3.66
N CYS A 62 0.69 -15.20 2.54
CA CYS A 62 1.69 -15.91 1.72
C CYS A 62 3.16 -15.55 2.03
N GLY A 63 3.40 -14.54 2.88
CA GLY A 63 4.75 -14.09 3.25
C GLY A 63 5.47 -13.26 2.18
N LYS A 64 4.88 -13.06 1.00
CA LYS A 64 5.50 -12.35 -0.12
C LYS A 64 5.56 -10.84 0.12
N LYS A 65 6.68 -10.23 -0.26
CA LYS A 65 6.80 -8.77 -0.38
C LYS A 65 6.14 -8.31 -1.67
N PHE A 66 5.22 -7.34 -1.59
CA PHE A 66 4.48 -6.83 -2.74
C PHE A 66 4.49 -5.30 -2.78
N ASP A 67 4.42 -4.75 -4.00
CA ASP A 67 4.26 -3.31 -4.23
C ASP A 67 2.78 -2.95 -4.06
N LEU A 68 2.49 -2.09 -3.09
CA LEU A 68 1.13 -1.71 -2.75
C LEU A 68 0.40 -1.05 -3.92
N MET A 69 1.06 -0.16 -4.67
CA MET A 69 0.40 0.57 -5.77
C MET A 69 0.14 -0.34 -6.96
N LEU A 70 1.09 -1.24 -7.25
CA LEU A 70 0.91 -2.24 -8.28
C LEU A 70 -0.27 -3.16 -7.94
N ASP A 71 -0.34 -3.67 -6.73
CA ASP A 71 -1.38 -4.62 -6.32
C ASP A 71 -2.75 -3.94 -6.16
N THR A 72 -2.83 -2.70 -5.65
CA THR A 72 -4.09 -1.94 -5.66
C THR A 72 -4.57 -1.66 -7.08
N THR A 73 -3.67 -1.39 -8.03
CA THR A 73 -4.03 -1.21 -9.45
C THR A 73 -4.49 -2.51 -10.11
N LYS A 74 -3.93 -3.66 -9.73
CA LYS A 74 -4.42 -4.97 -10.20
C LYS A 74 -5.81 -5.25 -9.64
N PHE A 75 -5.99 -5.02 -8.34
CA PHE A 75 -7.24 -5.26 -7.64
C PHE A 75 -8.39 -4.43 -8.24
N SER A 76 -8.18 -3.13 -8.47
CA SER A 76 -9.20 -2.23 -9.03
C SER A 76 -9.64 -2.57 -10.47
N LYS A 77 -8.88 -3.41 -11.18
CA LYS A 77 -9.20 -3.88 -12.53
C LYS A 77 -10.00 -5.19 -12.55
N LEU A 78 -10.28 -5.79 -11.40
CA LEU A 78 -11.03 -7.04 -11.34
C LEU A 78 -12.50 -6.78 -11.70
N PRO A 79 -13.07 -7.49 -12.69
CA PRO A 79 -14.42 -7.23 -13.18
C PRO A 79 -15.51 -7.65 -12.20
N THR A 80 -15.18 -8.50 -11.22
CA THR A 80 -16.12 -9.09 -10.26
C THR A 80 -16.27 -8.28 -8.98
N LEU A 81 -15.45 -7.24 -8.78
CA LEU A 81 -15.51 -6.43 -7.58
C LEU A 81 -16.61 -5.35 -7.70
N PRO A 82 -17.40 -5.12 -6.64
CA PRO A 82 -18.25 -3.95 -6.58
C PRO A 82 -17.40 -2.68 -6.72
N THR A 83 -17.88 -1.73 -7.51
CA THR A 83 -17.19 -0.45 -7.73
C THR A 83 -17.01 0.29 -6.41
N GLY A 84 -15.79 0.74 -6.13
CA GLY A 84 -15.48 1.59 -4.98
C GLY A 84 -14.72 0.92 -3.85
N TYR A 85 -14.48 -0.39 -3.91
CA TYR A 85 -13.59 -1.08 -2.97
C TYR A 85 -12.13 -1.02 -3.42
N GLU A 86 -11.24 -0.70 -2.49
CA GLU A 86 -9.79 -0.79 -2.64
C GLU A 86 -9.24 -2.05 -1.97
N LEU A 87 -8.03 -2.46 -2.36
CA LEU A 87 -7.35 -3.63 -1.79
C LEU A 87 -7.24 -3.55 -0.26
N ARG A 88 -6.98 -2.35 0.27
CA ARG A 88 -6.76 -2.08 1.69
C ARG A 88 -8.03 -2.15 2.52
N ASP A 89 -9.21 -2.05 1.90
CA ASP A 89 -10.48 -2.22 2.62
C ASP A 89 -10.63 -3.63 3.19
N PHE A 90 -9.82 -4.58 2.72
CA PHE A 90 -9.78 -5.97 3.16
C PHE A 90 -8.65 -6.25 4.17
N TRP A 91 -7.90 -5.24 4.59
CA TRP A 91 -6.83 -5.37 5.59
C TRP A 91 -7.37 -5.13 7.01
N ASP A 92 -8.32 -5.94 7.45
CA ASP A 92 -8.86 -5.84 8.82
C ASP A 92 -7.92 -6.52 9.83
N ALA A 93 -7.83 -7.85 9.79
CA ALA A 93 -6.99 -8.61 10.71
C ALA A 93 -5.57 -8.87 10.21
N SER A 94 -5.31 -8.71 8.91
CA SER A 94 -4.02 -9.04 8.31
C SER A 94 -3.76 -8.27 7.01
N ILE A 95 -2.50 -7.95 6.74
CA ILE A 95 -2.08 -7.33 5.47
C ILE A 95 -2.05 -8.39 4.36
N LEU A 96 -2.83 -8.19 3.31
CA LEU A 96 -2.96 -9.14 2.19
C LEU A 96 -2.49 -8.54 0.86
N CYS A 97 -1.74 -9.31 0.07
CA CYS A 97 -1.48 -8.95 -1.32
C CYS A 97 -2.75 -9.14 -2.17
N CYS A 98 -2.75 -8.60 -3.39
CA CYS A 98 -3.88 -8.71 -4.30
C CYS A 98 -4.31 -10.17 -4.52
N ASP A 99 -3.36 -11.08 -4.73
CA ASP A 99 -3.64 -12.49 -5.01
C ASP A 99 -4.37 -13.17 -3.85
N CYS A 100 -3.88 -13.01 -2.61
CA CYS A 100 -4.52 -13.58 -1.42
C CYS A 100 -5.87 -12.94 -1.11
N THR A 101 -6.06 -11.64 -1.38
CA THR A 101 -7.37 -11.00 -1.22
C THR A 101 -8.37 -11.56 -2.23
N ILE A 102 -7.97 -11.83 -3.47
CA ILE A 102 -8.84 -12.45 -4.48
C ILE A 102 -9.27 -13.85 -4.04
N GLU A 103 -8.33 -14.68 -3.58
CA GLU A 103 -8.61 -16.03 -3.09
C GLU A 103 -9.62 -15.98 -1.93
N MET A 104 -9.40 -15.10 -0.95
CA MET A 104 -10.33 -14.89 0.16
C MET A 104 -11.73 -14.50 -0.31
N LEU A 105 -11.83 -13.61 -1.30
CA LEU A 105 -13.13 -13.18 -1.82
C LEU A 105 -13.85 -14.28 -2.58
N GLN A 106 -13.13 -15.08 -3.37
CA GLN A 106 -13.71 -16.22 -4.09
C GLN A 106 -14.33 -17.24 -3.12
N ASP A 107 -13.62 -17.56 -2.04
CA ASP A 107 -14.14 -18.46 -1.00
C ASP A 107 -15.43 -17.93 -0.36
N VAL A 108 -15.52 -16.61 -0.13
CA VAL A 108 -16.74 -15.97 0.41
C VAL A 108 -17.90 -16.00 -0.60
N PHE A 109 -17.63 -15.72 -1.88
CA PHE A 109 -18.67 -15.72 -2.91
C PHE A 109 -19.20 -17.13 -3.18
N GLU A 110 -18.36 -18.18 -3.13
CA GLU A 110 -18.83 -19.57 -3.22
C GLU A 110 -19.74 -19.95 -2.04
N PHE A 111 -19.48 -19.42 -0.84
CA PHE A 111 -20.32 -19.65 0.34
C PHE A 111 -21.70 -18.97 0.31
N MET A 112 -21.89 -17.92 -0.50
CA MET A 112 -23.17 -17.21 -0.62
C MET A 112 -24.14 -17.81 -1.66
N VAL A 113 -23.73 -18.86 -2.38
CA VAL A 113 -24.52 -19.49 -3.46
C VAL A 113 -25.19 -20.80 -3.03
N PHE A 114 -25.12 -21.17 -1.75
CA PHE A 114 -25.78 -22.35 -1.17
C PHE A 114 -26.85 -22.00 -0.13
#